data_AF-A0A4Q7FN14-F1
#
_entry.id   AF-A0A4Q7FN14-F1
#
_cell.length_a   1.000
_cell.length_b   1.000
_cell.length_c   1.000
_cell.angle_alpha   90.00
_cell.angle_beta   90.00
_cell.angle_gamma   90.00
#
_symmetry.space_group_name_H-M   'P 1'
#
loop_
_entity.id
_entity.type
_entity.pdbx_description
1 polymer ?
#
loop_
_entity_poly.entity_id
_entity_poly.type
_entity_poly.pdbx_seq_one_letter_code
_entity_poly.pdbx_strand_id
1 'polypeptide(L)'
;MADRITQEALAGALDNVIALPLGQISLVASTRRDCKSLRQGIVTMQQCLRALGDLVRNLDDRPEEAERLRAHMAELNELLSLRLDQLSLTERLLQEMLRRG
;
A
#
# COMPACT_ATOMS: atom_id res chain seq x y z
N MET A 1 19.15 -33.59 -42.49
CA MET A 1 20.05 -33.16 -41.41
C MET A 1 19.97 -31.64 -41.36
N ALA A 2 18.93 -31.12 -40.70
CA ALA A 2 18.71 -29.69 -40.57
C ALA A 2 19.69 -29.11 -39.55
N ASP A 3 20.15 -27.92 -39.88
CA ASP A 3 21.40 -27.29 -39.49
C ASP A 3 21.46 -26.95 -37.98
N ARG A 4 22.44 -27.52 -37.26
CA ARG A 4 22.74 -27.14 -35.86
C ARG A 4 23.06 -25.64 -35.73
N ILE A 5 23.51 -25.03 -36.83
CA ILE A 5 23.89 -23.62 -36.92
C ILE A 5 22.68 -22.69 -36.75
N THR A 6 21.48 -23.08 -37.24
CA THR A 6 20.25 -22.31 -37.03
C THR A 6 19.77 -22.32 -35.58
N GLN A 7 20.11 -23.35 -34.80
CA GLN A 7 19.65 -23.51 -33.42
C GLN A 7 20.53 -22.70 -32.45
N GLU A 8 21.83 -22.59 -32.72
CA GLU A 8 22.74 -21.70 -32.00
C GLU A 8 22.47 -20.21 -32.28
N ALA A 9 22.09 -19.86 -33.52
CA ALA A 9 21.68 -18.49 -33.86
C ALA A 9 20.40 -18.05 -33.11
N LEU A 10 19.46 -18.98 -32.90
CA LEU A 10 18.25 -18.75 -32.09
C LEU A 10 18.55 -18.67 -30.59
N ALA A 11 19.51 -19.46 -30.08
CA ALA A 11 19.96 -19.39 -28.70
C ALA A 11 20.65 -18.05 -28.38
N GLY A 12 21.50 -17.56 -29.28
CA GLY A 12 22.14 -16.24 -29.14
C GLY A 12 21.18 -15.05 -29.32
N ALA A 13 20.05 -15.24 -30.02
CA ALA A 13 19.03 -14.21 -30.17
C ALA A 13 18.15 -14.05 -28.91
N LEU A 14 17.95 -15.14 -28.14
CA LEU A 14 17.21 -15.10 -26.88
C LEU A 14 18.04 -14.52 -25.72
N ASP A 15 19.37 -14.58 -25.80
CA ASP A 15 20.28 -13.93 -24.85
C ASP A 15 20.32 -12.40 -24.99
N ASN A 16 19.75 -11.86 -26.07
CA ASN A 16 19.62 -10.41 -26.31
C ASN A 16 18.22 -9.87 -26.02
N VAL A 17 17.36 -10.63 -25.35
CA VAL A 17 16.08 -10.11 -24.86
C VAL A 17 16.37 -9.22 -23.65
N ILE A 18 16.66 -7.95 -23.92
CA ILE A 18 16.57 -6.90 -22.93
C ILE A 18 15.12 -6.93 -22.44
N ALA A 19 14.89 -7.47 -21.24
CA ALA A 19 13.59 -7.44 -20.61
C ALA A 19 13.21 -5.97 -20.44
N LEU A 20 12.36 -5.46 -21.34
CA LEU A 20 11.77 -4.13 -21.20
C LEU A 20 11.15 -4.06 -19.79
N PRO A 21 11.38 -2.98 -19.02
CA PRO A 21 10.95 -2.88 -17.62
C PRO A 21 9.43 -2.84 -17.44
N LEU A 22 8.64 -3.16 -18.47
CA LEU A 22 7.18 -3.23 -18.49
C LEU A 22 6.62 -4.07 -17.33
N GLY A 23 7.28 -5.16 -16.94
CA GLY A 23 6.91 -5.96 -15.77
C GLY A 23 7.05 -5.20 -14.44
N GLN A 24 8.13 -4.43 -14.27
CA GLN A 24 8.35 -3.58 -13.09
C GLN A 24 7.41 -2.38 -13.08
N ILE A 25 7.16 -1.76 -14.23
CA ILE A 25 6.21 -0.65 -14.36
C ILE A 25 4.79 -1.11 -13.98
N SER A 26 4.39 -2.30 -14.42
CA SER A 26 3.09 -2.91 -14.06
C SER A 26 2.98 -3.18 -12.55
N LEU A 27 4.02 -3.75 -11.94
CA LEU A 27 4.04 -4.03 -10.49
C LEU A 27 4.04 -2.74 -9.65
N VAL A 28 4.81 -1.73 -10.03
CA VAL A 28 4.80 -0.44 -9.34
C VAL A 28 3.43 0.24 -9.49
N ALA A 29 2.81 0.16 -10.66
CA ALA A 29 1.48 0.71 -10.90
C ALA A 29 0.40 -0.01 -10.07
N SER A 30 0.44 -1.35 -9.95
CA SER A 30 -0.49 -2.09 -9.10
C SER A 30 -0.28 -1.76 -7.63
N THR A 31 0.98 -1.76 -7.17
CA THR A 31 1.33 -1.46 -5.76
C THR A 31 0.90 -0.06 -5.37
N ARG A 32 1.06 0.93 -6.25
CA ARG A 32 0.60 2.30 -6.00
C ARG A 32 -0.92 2.40 -5.91
N ARG A 33 -1.66 1.63 -6.73
CA ARG A 33 -3.12 1.53 -6.63
C ARG A 33 -3.52 0.94 -5.27
N ASP A 34 -2.83 -0.10 -4.82
CA ASP A 34 -3.08 -0.75 -3.53
C ASP A 34 -2.79 0.19 -2.36
N CYS A 35 -1.68 0.94 -2.40
CA CYS A 35 -1.37 1.98 -1.41
C CYS A 35 -2.47 3.05 -1.34
N LYS A 36 -3.00 3.49 -2.49
CA LYS A 36 -4.11 4.45 -2.54
C LYS A 36 -5.38 3.89 -1.90
N SER A 37 -5.71 2.63 -2.20
CA SER A 37 -6.86 1.93 -1.60
C SER A 37 -6.71 1.79 -0.09
N LEU A 38 -5.52 1.39 0.38
CA LEU A 38 -5.21 1.26 1.82
C LEU A 38 -5.31 2.61 2.54
N ARG A 39 -4.75 3.67 1.95
CA ARG A 39 -4.87 5.03 2.50
C ARG A 39 -6.34 5.45 2.63
N GLN A 40 -7.15 5.20 1.62
CA GLN A 40 -8.59 5.50 1.68
C GLN A 40 -9.27 4.71 2.79
N GLY A 41 -8.96 3.41 2.92
CA GLY A 41 -9.50 2.55 3.99
C GLY A 41 -9.15 3.06 5.38
N ILE A 42 -7.89 3.47 5.59
CA ILE A 42 -7.44 4.05 6.86
C ILE A 42 -8.20 5.33 7.18
N VAL A 43 -8.34 6.25 6.21
CA VAL A 43 -9.10 7.50 6.41
C VAL A 43 -10.54 7.21 6.81
N THR A 44 -11.18 6.23 6.16
CA THR A 44 -12.54 5.79 6.52
C THR A 44 -12.59 5.25 7.96
N MET A 45 -11.62 4.43 8.37
CA MET A 45 -11.56 3.91 9.75
C MET A 45 -11.40 5.04 10.78
N GLN A 46 -10.58 6.06 10.50
CA GLN A 46 -10.44 7.22 11.38
C GLN A 46 -11.75 8.01 11.50
N GLN A 47 -12.51 8.12 10.42
CA GLN A 47 -13.84 8.74 10.44
C GLN A 47 -14.83 7.93 11.28
N CYS A 48 -14.84 6.61 11.13
CA CYS A 48 -15.66 5.72 11.95
C CYS A 48 -15.32 5.83 13.44
N LEU A 49 -14.03 5.86 13.79
CA LEU A 49 -13.58 6.08 15.17
C LEU A 49 -14.04 7.44 15.68
N ARG A 50 -13.98 8.51 14.88
CA ARG A 50 -14.50 9.81 15.31
C ARG A 50 -16.00 9.76 15.60
N ALA A 51 -16.79 9.17 14.70
CA ALA A 51 -18.24 9.05 14.88
C ALA A 51 -18.61 8.19 16.10
N LEU A 52 -17.88 7.11 16.35
CA LEU A 52 -18.03 6.30 17.56
C LEU A 52 -17.70 7.12 18.82
N GLY A 53 -16.69 7.99 18.78
CA GLY A 53 -16.31 8.83 19.91
C GLY A 53 -17.40 9.84 20.26
N ASP A 54 -18.04 10.40 19.24
CA ASP A 54 -19.18 11.31 19.39
C ASP A 54 -20.41 10.56 19.94
N LEU A 55 -20.66 9.33 19.50
CA LEU A 55 -21.75 8.49 20.02
C LEU A 55 -21.54 8.09 21.49
N VAL A 56 -20.31 7.72 21.88
CA VAL A 56 -19.96 7.39 23.26
C VAL A 56 -20.16 8.58 24.20
N ARG A 57 -19.83 9.81 23.75
CA ARG A 57 -20.09 11.04 24.52
C ARG A 57 -21.58 11.29 24.78
N ASN A 58 -22.45 10.83 23.89
CA ASN A 58 -23.90 11.05 23.98
C ASN A 58 -24.64 9.97 24.79
N LEU A 59 -24.01 8.83 25.08
CA LEU A 59 -24.61 7.66 25.75
C LEU A 59 -24.17 7.51 27.22
N ASP A 60 -23.51 8.52 27.80
CA ASP A 60 -22.65 8.38 28.99
C ASP A 60 -23.42 8.16 30.31
N ASP A 61 -23.93 6.95 30.52
CA ASP A 61 -24.44 6.44 31.81
C ASP A 61 -23.35 5.70 32.61
N ARG A 62 -22.16 5.45 32.02
CA ARG A 62 -21.04 4.70 32.63
C ARG A 62 -19.66 5.32 32.27
N PRO A 63 -19.21 6.32 33.03
CA PRO A 63 -18.03 7.12 32.68
C PRO A 63 -16.72 6.32 32.59
N GLU A 64 -16.54 5.28 33.42
CA GLU A 64 -15.32 4.47 33.41
C GLU A 64 -15.19 3.58 32.15
N GLU A 65 -16.30 3.03 31.66
CA GLU A 65 -16.31 2.22 30.43
C GLU A 65 -16.11 3.13 29.21
N ALA A 66 -16.71 4.32 29.22
CA ALA A 66 -16.55 5.34 28.18
C ALA A 66 -15.11 5.88 28.10
N GLU A 67 -14.45 6.11 29.25
CA GLU A 67 -13.03 6.48 29.33
C GLU A 67 -12.11 5.42 28.71
N ARG A 68 -12.30 4.14 29.09
CA ARG A 68 -11.51 3.02 28.54
C ARG A 68 -11.69 2.90 27.03
N LEU A 69 -12.93 3.02 26.56
CA LEU A 69 -13.23 2.96 25.13
C LEU A 69 -12.60 4.14 24.38
N ARG A 70 -12.65 5.37 24.92
CA ARG A 70 -11.96 6.54 24.33
C ARG A 70 -10.46 6.34 24.24
N ALA A 71 -9.83 5.84 25.31
CA ALA A 71 -8.39 5.58 25.32
C ALA A 71 -8.00 4.56 24.23
N HIS A 72 -8.77 3.48 24.09
CA HIS A 72 -8.52 2.47 23.06
C HIS A 72 -8.70 3.03 21.65
N MET A 73 -9.72 3.86 21.43
CA MET A 73 -9.95 4.50 20.13
C MET A 73 -8.87 5.53 19.78
N ALA A 74 -8.30 6.22 20.77
CA ALA A 74 -7.17 7.12 20.57
C ALA A 74 -5.93 6.33 20.12
N GLU A 75 -5.62 5.21 20.78
CA GLU A 75 -4.52 4.32 20.41
C GLU A 75 -4.68 3.78 18.98
N LEU A 76 -5.89 3.33 18.60
CA LEU A 76 -6.18 2.88 17.24
C LEU A 76 -5.99 4.01 16.22
N ASN A 77 -6.39 5.24 16.56
CA ASN A 77 -6.23 6.37 15.66
C ASN A 77 -4.75 6.78 15.48
N GLU A 78 -3.94 6.68 16.53
CA GLU A 78 -2.49 6.87 16.45
C GLU A 78 -1.83 5.80 15.56
N LEU A 79 -2.20 4.53 15.74
CA LEU A 79 -1.72 3.43 14.89
C LEU A 79 -2.08 3.67 13.42
N LEU A 80 -3.33 4.06 13.14
CA LEU A 80 -3.77 4.39 11.78
C LEU A 80 -2.98 5.55 11.19
N SER A 81 -2.65 6.57 11.99
CA SER A 81 -1.82 7.70 11.56
C SER A 81 -0.40 7.25 11.20
N LEU A 82 0.22 6.41 12.04
CA LEU A 82 1.53 5.83 11.75
C LEU A 82 1.52 5.00 10.45
N ARG A 83 0.45 4.22 10.20
CA ARG A 83 0.31 3.45 8.95
C ARG A 83 0.18 4.36 7.72
N LEU A 84 -0.47 5.52 7.85
CA LEU A 84 -0.52 6.52 6.76
C LEU A 84 0.85 7.10 6.45
N ASP A 85 1.67 7.37 7.46
CA ASP A 85 3.03 7.86 7.27
C ASP A 85 3.89 6.82 6.55
N GLN A 86 3.79 5.55 6.97
CA GLN A 86 4.47 4.43 6.31
C GLN A 86 4.03 4.26 4.85
N LEU A 87 2.72 4.34 4.56
CA LEU A 87 2.23 4.30 3.19
C LEU A 87 2.76 5.46 2.34
N SER A 88 2.86 6.66 2.94
CA SER A 88 3.40 7.85 2.26
C SER A 88 4.88 7.67 1.93
N LEU A 89 5.66 7.06 2.82
CA LEU A 89 7.07 6.72 2.55
C LEU A 89 7.18 5.67 1.43
N THR A 90 6.36 4.62 1.47
CA THR A 90 6.30 3.60 0.41
C THR A 90 5.96 4.22 -0.95
N GLU A 91 4.99 5.15 -1.01
CA GLU A 91 4.64 5.83 -2.27
C GLU A 91 5.81 6.67 -2.81
N ARG A 92 6.58 7.34 -1.95
CA ARG A 92 7.79 8.07 -2.37
C ARG A 92 8.85 7.14 -2.93
N LEU A 93 9.11 6.00 -2.29
CA LEU A 93 10.06 5.01 -2.78
C LEU A 93 9.63 4.43 -4.13
N LEU A 94 8.35 4.12 -4.31
CA LEU A 94 7.81 3.67 -5.60
C LEU A 94 7.98 4.73 -6.70
N GLN A 95 7.81 6.01 -6.38
CA GLN A 95 8.08 7.11 -7.31
C GLN A 95 9.55 7.22 -7.69
N GLU A 96 10.47 7.02 -6.73
CA GLU A 96 11.90 7.01 -7.00
C GLU A 96 12.33 5.84 -7.89
N MET A 97 11.75 4.65 -7.69
CA MET A 97 11.99 3.49 -8.55
C MET A 97 11.59 3.75 -10.01
N LEU A 98 10.43 4.39 -10.23
CA LEU A 98 9.98 4.78 -11.57
C LEU A 98 10.86 5.85 -12.23
N ARG A 99 11.59 6.66 -11.47
CA ARG A 99 12.50 7.68 -12.03
C ARG A 99 13.85 7.10 -12.44
N ARG A 100 14.21 5.91 -11.94
CA ARG A 100 15.53 5.27 -12.14
C ARG A 100 15.50 4.12 -13.14
N GLY A 101 14.33 3.55 -13.43
CA GLY A 101 14.11 2.53 -14.47
C GLY A 101 13.59 3.13 -15.76
#